data_AF-A0A965Q4Y4-F1
#
_entry.id   AF-A0A965Q4Y4-F1
#
_cell.length_a   1.000
_cell.length_b   1.000
_cell.length_c   1.000
_cell.angle_alpha   90.00
_cell.angle_beta   90.00
_cell.angle_gamma   90.00
#
_symmetry.space_group_name_H-M   'P 1'
#
loop_
_entity.id
_entity.type
_entity.pdbx_description
1 polymer ?
#
loop_
_entity_poly.entity_id
_entity_poly.type
_entity_poly.pdbx_seq_one_letter_code
_entity_poly.pdbx_strand_id
1 'polypeptide(L)'
;MQPLVPELSVVDLERSLSFYCGLLGFEVLFDRPEDRFAYLSFHGSELMIEEDRLREGISSQWIIEPLDYPRGRGLNLSIECTDAGALVRRLNEGGVPIQKPLEDKW
;
A
#
# COMPACT_ATOMS: atom_id res chain seq x y z
N MET A 1 13.97 14.24 1.40
CA MET A 1 14.23 12.87 1.86
C MET A 1 13.30 12.62 3.03
N GLN A 2 12.40 11.65 2.92
CA GLN A 2 11.47 11.35 3.99
C GLN A 2 12.20 10.74 5.18
N PRO A 3 11.88 11.12 6.43
CA PRO A 3 12.52 10.55 7.61
C PRO A 3 12.16 9.07 7.84
N LEU A 4 11.09 8.58 7.22
CA LEU A 4 10.65 7.19 7.23
C LEU A 4 9.91 6.88 5.93
N VAL A 5 10.25 5.77 5.28
CA VAL A 5 9.52 5.22 4.13
C VAL A 5 9.26 3.75 4.43
N PRO A 6 8.00 3.36 4.69
CA PRO A 6 7.66 1.95 4.87
C PRO A 6 7.83 1.17 3.56
N GLU A 7 8.26 -0.08 3.68
CA GLU A 7 8.24 -1.06 2.60
C GLU A 7 7.28 -2.19 2.99
N LEU A 8 6.31 -2.50 2.12
CA LEU A 8 5.31 -3.53 2.37
C LEU A 8 5.44 -4.67 1.36
N SER A 9 5.54 -5.90 1.86
CA SER A 9 5.46 -7.10 1.04
C SER A 9 4.01 -7.41 0.64
N VAL A 10 3.72 -7.43 -0.65
CA VAL A 10 2.39 -7.66 -1.23
C VAL A 10 2.32 -8.99 -1.96
N VAL A 11 1.13 -9.59 -2.04
CA VAL A 11 0.96 -10.91 -2.73
C VAL A 11 0.91 -10.79 -4.24
N ASP A 12 0.43 -9.66 -4.73
CA ASP A 12 0.24 -9.39 -6.15
C ASP A 12 0.49 -7.90 -6.38
N LEU A 13 1.57 -7.57 -7.09
CA LEU A 13 1.98 -6.19 -7.34
C LEU A 13 0.97 -5.47 -8.21
N GLU A 14 0.45 -6.11 -9.26
CA GLU A 14 -0.47 -5.48 -10.22
C GLU A 14 -1.80 -5.11 -9.53
N ARG A 15 -2.33 -6.02 -8.72
CA ARG A 15 -3.51 -5.75 -7.89
C ARG A 15 -3.24 -4.65 -6.87
N SER A 16 -2.05 -4.62 -6.29
CA SER A 16 -1.66 -3.59 -5.31
C SER A 16 -1.54 -2.22 -5.98
N LEU A 17 -0.91 -2.13 -7.16
CA LEU A 17 -0.84 -0.89 -7.95
C LEU A 17 -2.21 -0.42 -8.40
N SER A 18 -3.09 -1.33 -8.80
CA SER A 18 -4.48 -1.00 -9.13
C SER A 18 -5.22 -0.38 -7.94
N PHE A 19 -4.95 -0.86 -6.72
CA PHE A 19 -5.49 -0.29 -5.50
C PHE A 19 -4.85 1.07 -5.13
N TYR A 20 -3.53 1.12 -5.00
CA TYR A 20 -2.81 2.33 -4.57
C TYR A 20 -2.92 3.45 -5.61
N CYS A 21 -2.63 3.17 -6.88
CA CYS A 21 -2.64 4.18 -7.93
C CYS A 21 -4.05 4.41 -8.49
N GLY A 22 -4.79 3.34 -8.77
CA GLY A 22 -6.12 3.45 -9.37
C GLY A 22 -7.19 3.98 -8.42
N LEU A 23 -7.24 3.49 -7.18
CA LEU A 23 -8.25 3.90 -6.20
C LEU A 23 -7.73 4.99 -5.25
N LEU A 24 -6.57 4.81 -4.62
CA LEU A 24 -6.10 5.81 -3.65
C LEU A 24 -5.52 7.06 -4.31
N GLY A 25 -5.05 6.95 -5.56
CA GLY A 25 -4.46 8.07 -6.31
C GLY A 25 -2.97 8.28 -6.05
N PHE A 26 -2.26 7.25 -5.59
CA PHE A 26 -0.79 7.26 -5.54
C PHE A 26 -0.21 7.32 -6.95
N GLU A 27 0.98 7.90 -7.06
CA GLU A 27 1.76 7.93 -8.30
C GLU A 27 3.01 7.06 -8.14
N VAL A 28 3.38 6.33 -9.20
CA VAL A 28 4.65 5.60 -9.24
C VAL A 28 5.76 6.61 -9.52
N LEU A 29 6.70 6.76 -8.58
CA LEU A 29 7.90 7.58 -8.79
C LEU A 29 8.91 6.85 -9.65
N PHE A 30 9.13 5.57 -9.38
CA PHE A 30 9.89 4.64 -10.20
C PHE A 30 9.54 3.20 -9.83
N ASP A 31 9.83 2.26 -10.71
CA ASP A 31 9.64 0.83 -10.50
C ASP A 31 10.91 0.03 -10.85
N ARG A 32 10.90 -1.23 -10.43
CA ARG A 32 11.88 -2.24 -10.83
C ARG A 32 11.11 -3.50 -11.21
N PRO A 33 10.64 -3.63 -12.48
CA PRO A 33 9.80 -4.73 -12.89
C PRO A 33 10.44 -6.12 -12.67
N GLU A 34 11.76 -6.22 -12.83
CA GLU A 34 12.54 -7.44 -12.58
C GLU A 34 12.45 -7.92 -11.12
N ASP A 35 12.33 -6.98 -10.19
CA ASP A 35 12.22 -7.20 -8.75
C ASP A 35 10.76 -7.27 -8.28
N ARG A 36 9.79 -6.99 -9.18
CA ARG A 36 8.37 -6.78 -8.83
C ARG A 36 8.20 -5.75 -7.70
N PHE A 37 8.87 -4.62 -7.87
CA PHE A 37 8.93 -3.53 -6.90
C PHE A 37 8.40 -2.22 -7.49
N ALA A 38 7.73 -1.41 -6.67
CA ALA A 38 7.34 -0.05 -7.01
C ALA A 38 7.55 0.91 -5.84
N TYR A 39 8.06 2.10 -6.14
CA TYR A 39 8.15 3.22 -5.22
C TYR A 39 7.03 4.22 -5.52
N LEU A 40 6.17 4.45 -4.53
CA LEU A 40 4.95 5.22 -4.69
C LEU A 40 5.01 6.53 -3.91
N SER A 41 4.28 7.54 -4.39
CA SER A 41 4.07 8.79 -3.68
C SER A 41 2.59 9.19 -3.65
N PHE A 42 2.20 9.88 -2.58
CA PHE A 42 0.86 10.44 -2.43
C PHE A 42 0.93 11.70 -1.57
N HIS A 43 0.69 12.87 -2.19
CA HIS A 43 0.79 14.18 -1.54
C HIS A 43 2.08 14.37 -0.72
N GLY A 44 3.22 13.89 -1.25
CA GLY A 44 4.51 13.96 -0.57
C GLY A 44 4.73 12.91 0.52
N SER A 45 3.77 12.04 0.82
CA SER A 45 4.03 10.79 1.54
C SER A 45 4.58 9.74 0.58
N GLU A 46 5.45 8.86 1.04
CA GLU A 46 6.11 7.86 0.21
C GLU A 46 5.95 6.46 0.81
N LEU A 47 5.83 5.46 -0.07
CA LEU A 47 5.60 4.06 0.28
C LEU A 47 6.27 3.17 -0.76
N MET A 48 6.97 2.14 -0.33
CA MET A 48 7.46 1.08 -1.22
C MET A 48 6.58 -0.16 -1.12
N ILE A 49 6.35 -0.82 -2.25
CA ILE A 49 5.70 -2.13 -2.29
C ILE A 49 6.55 -3.10 -3.13
N GLU A 50 6.70 -4.33 -2.65
CA GLU A 50 7.41 -5.40 -3.33
C GLU A 50 6.61 -6.70 -3.26
N GLU A 51 6.50 -7.41 -4.37
CA GLU A 51 5.78 -8.68 -4.39
C GLU A 51 6.55 -9.79 -3.66
N ASP A 52 5.89 -10.53 -2.77
CA ASP A 52 6.50 -11.70 -2.14
C ASP A 52 6.53 -12.89 -3.10
N ARG A 53 7.73 -13.20 -3.58
CA ARG A 53 7.95 -14.28 -4.57
C ARG A 53 8.26 -15.63 -3.92
N LEU A 54 7.71 -15.87 -2.72
CA LEU A 54 7.93 -17.11 -1.94
C LEU A 54 7.59 -18.37 -2.75
N ARG A 55 6.55 -18.31 -3.60
CA ARG A 55 6.15 -19.42 -4.49
C ARG A 55 7.20 -19.76 -5.55
N GLU A 56 8.07 -18.83 -5.87
CA GLU A 56 9.17 -18.96 -6.83
C GLU A 56 10.49 -19.31 -6.13
N GLY A 57 10.46 -19.56 -4.81
CA GLY A 57 11.64 -19.83 -3.99
C GLY A 57 12.48 -18.59 -3.68
N ILE A 58 11.98 -17.40 -4.01
CA ILE A 58 12.66 -16.11 -3.79
C ILE A 58 11.97 -15.44 -2.60
N SER A 59 12.70 -15.26 -1.50
CA SER A 59 12.19 -14.56 -0.31
C SER A 59 12.97 -13.28 -0.10
N SER A 60 12.26 -12.20 0.24
CA SER A 60 12.90 -11.02 0.81
C SER A 60 13.63 -11.42 2.10
N GLN A 61 14.79 -10.82 2.34
CA GLN A 61 15.58 -10.99 3.57
C GLN A 61 14.82 -10.51 4.83
N TRP A 62 13.76 -9.72 4.64
CA TRP A 62 12.91 -9.22 5.72
C TRP A 62 11.85 -10.23 6.20
N ILE A 63 11.63 -11.31 5.43
CA ILE A 63 10.65 -12.35 5.75
C ILE A 63 11.36 -13.48 6.50
N ILE A 64 11.23 -13.47 7.82
CA ILE A 64 11.80 -14.49 8.73
C ILE A 64 10.87 -15.67 8.98
N GLU A 65 9.56 -15.49 8.81
CA GLU A 65 8.50 -16.47 9.02
C GLU A 65 7.40 -16.27 7.95
N PRO A 66 6.55 -17.28 7.67
CA PRO A 66 5.46 -17.16 6.69
C PRO A 66 4.53 -15.96 6.96
N LEU A 67 4.21 -15.19 5.90
CA LEU A 67 3.29 -14.06 5.96
C LEU A 67 1.82 -14.51 5.76
N ASP A 68 1.28 -15.16 6.79
CA ASP A 68 -0.12 -15.62 6.80
C ASP A 68 -1.13 -14.46 6.77
N TYR A 69 -2.26 -14.70 6.09
CA TYR A 69 -3.38 -13.76 6.08
C TYR A 69 -4.13 -13.75 7.43
N PRO A 70 -4.63 -12.58 7.89
CA PRO A 70 -4.45 -11.26 7.29
C PRO A 70 -3.03 -10.70 7.46
N ARG A 71 -2.48 -10.05 6.44
CA ARG A 71 -1.19 -9.35 6.48
C ARG A 71 -1.33 -7.98 7.15
N GLY A 72 -0.22 -7.43 7.65
CA GLY A 72 -0.19 -6.10 8.27
C GLY A 72 -0.74 -6.05 9.70
N ARG A 73 -0.90 -7.19 10.38
CA ARG A 73 -1.41 -7.27 11.76
C ARG A 73 -0.55 -6.42 12.71
N GLY A 74 -1.21 -5.50 13.43
CA GLY A 74 -0.57 -4.63 14.42
C GLY A 74 0.03 -3.34 13.84
N LEU A 75 -0.03 -3.13 12.52
CA LEU A 75 0.44 -1.92 11.85
C LEU A 75 -0.75 -1.03 11.45
N ASN A 76 -0.59 0.28 11.62
CA ASN A 76 -1.47 1.29 11.04
C ASN A 76 -0.61 2.43 10.48
N LEU A 77 -0.82 2.79 9.21
CA LEU A 77 -0.14 3.90 8.55
C LEU A 77 -1.10 5.08 8.44
N SER A 78 -0.74 6.19 9.08
CA SER A 78 -1.47 7.45 8.93
C SER A 78 -0.83 8.27 7.81
N ILE A 79 -1.60 8.53 6.76
CA ILE A 79 -1.15 9.24 5.56
C ILE A 79 -2.02 10.48 5.41
N GLU A 80 -1.38 11.64 5.29
CA GLU A 80 -2.09 12.91 5.11
C GLU A 80 -2.70 12.99 3.71
N CYS A 81 -3.91 13.52 3.63
CA CYS A 81 -4.62 13.72 2.38
C CYS A 81 -5.38 15.05 2.41
N THR A 82 -5.62 15.63 1.24
CA THR A 82 -6.28 16.93 1.14
C THR A 82 -7.80 16.84 1.26
N ASP A 83 -8.40 15.70 0.89
CA ASP A 83 -9.85 15.45 0.94
C ASP A 83 -10.14 13.97 1.24
N ALA A 84 -10.31 13.66 2.53
CA ALA A 84 -10.67 12.32 2.98
C ALA A 84 -12.07 11.90 2.49
N GLY A 85 -13.00 12.84 2.31
CA GLY A 85 -14.36 12.56 1.83
C GLY A 85 -14.38 12.07 0.39
N ALA A 86 -13.57 12.67 -0.48
CA ALA A 86 -13.40 12.20 -1.85
C ALA A 86 -12.79 10.80 -1.94
N LEU A 87 -11.77 10.50 -1.11
CA LEU A 87 -11.18 9.17 -1.03
C LEU A 87 -12.20 8.12 -0.58
N VAL A 88 -12.97 8.42 0.48
CA VAL A 88 -14.00 7.52 1.00
C VAL A 88 -15.07 7.20 -0.06
N ARG A 89 -15.53 8.21 -0.82
CA ARG A 89 -16.50 7.98 -1.92
C ARG A 89 -15.93 7.02 -2.97
N ARG A 90 -14.70 7.27 -3.43
CA ARG A 90 -14.06 6.44 -4.46
C ARG A 90 -13.80 5.01 -3.98
N LEU A 91 -13.40 4.83 -2.72
CA LEU A 91 -13.23 3.51 -2.13
C LEU A 91 -14.54 2.73 -2.06
N ASN A 92 -15.65 3.39 -1.68
CA ASN A 92 -16.97 2.78 -1.69
C ASN A 92 -17.43 2.41 -3.10
N GLU A 93 -17.24 3.29 -4.09
CA GLU A 93 -17.54 3.01 -5.50
C GLU A 93 -16.70 1.83 -6.05
N GLY A 94 -15.46 1.71 -5.58
CA GLY A 94 -14.57 0.57 -5.87
C GLY A 94 -14.88 -0.70 -5.06
N GLY A 95 -15.91 -0.70 -4.22
CA GLY A 95 -16.30 -1.86 -3.40
C GLY A 95 -15.32 -2.21 -2.27
N VAL A 96 -14.47 -1.27 -1.86
CA VAL A 96 -13.50 -1.48 -0.77
C VAL A 96 -14.19 -1.23 0.58
N PRO A 97 -14.22 -2.21 1.50
CA PRO A 97 -14.87 -2.04 2.78
C PRO A 97 -14.06 -1.08 3.67
N ILE A 98 -14.73 -0.07 4.20
CA ILE A 98 -14.18 0.86 5.16
C ILE A 98 -14.53 0.38 6.57
N GLN A 99 -13.52 -0.07 7.33
CA GLN A 99 -13.72 -0.65 8.66
C GLN A 99 -14.30 0.35 9.66
N LYS A 100 -13.88 1.62 9.57
CA LYS A 100 -14.35 2.70 10.41
C LYS A 100 -14.81 3.87 9.54
N PRO A 101 -16.08 4.30 9.61
CA PRO A 101 -16.57 5.43 8.85
C PRO A 101 -15.75 6.71 9.07
N LEU A 102 -15.81 7.61 8.09
CA LEU A 102 -15.24 8.95 8.23
C LEU A 102 -15.93 9.66 9.40
N GLU A 103 -15.12 10.18 10.31
CA GLU A 103 -15.56 10.89 11.51
C GLU A 103 -14.75 12.18 11.66
N ASP A 104 -15.41 13.29 11.91
CA ASP A 104 -14.75 14.49 12.41
C ASP A 104 -14.54 14.34 13.93
N LYS A 105 -13.30 14.41 14.38
CA LYS A 105 -12.96 14.42 15.81
C LYS A 105 -12.20 15.70 16.14
N TRP A 106 -12.79 16.48 17.05
CA TRP A 106 -12.22 17.68 17.65
C TRP A 106 -11.74 17.38 19.07
#